data_AF-A0AAW1ZJB6-F1
#
_entry.id   AF-A0AAW1ZJB6-F1
#
_cell.length_a   1.000
_cell.length_b   1.000
_cell.length_c   1.000
_cell.angle_alpha   90.00
_cell.angle_beta   90.00
_cell.angle_gamma   90.00
#
_symmetry.space_group_name_H-M   'P 1'
#
loop_
_entity.id
_entity.type
_entity.pdbx_description
1 polymer ?
#
loop_
_entity_poly.entity_id
_entity_poly.type
_entity_poly.pdbx_seq_one_letter_code
_entity_poly.pdbx_strand_id
1 'polypeptide(L)'
;MSAPDSSCRSVPVEHLDYSFIQSCSDLKHLEQILRVLRSGQEGFYPHLIEFCERHIEKLDPKSRVLRKENRAATASCFSTEEWRNISEELQMWERNIRTDEAELKRSAIFSDVGNVPPVRSSNGLVQRSSSATVKTVRESCGPRSYRDWDRFDVEAEVSKIHKSHTNTLRPDPPSVQQTVSSSSALTAQEKDVLARREKDKGNEAFRSGDYEEAVAYYSSRCIQ
;
A
#
# COMPACT_ATOMS: atom_id res chain seq x y z
N MET A 1 7.41 31.48 21.62
CA MET A 1 6.25 31.91 20.82
C MET A 1 5.39 30.68 20.60
N SER A 2 4.39 30.49 21.44
CA SER A 2 3.51 29.33 21.40
C SER A 2 2.41 29.55 20.36
N ALA A 3 2.12 28.50 19.58
CA ALA A 3 1.12 28.48 18.53
C ALA A 3 -0.29 28.83 19.07
N PRO A 4 -1.19 29.39 18.23
CA PRO A 4 -2.55 29.69 18.62
C PRO A 4 -3.29 28.39 18.86
N ASP A 5 -3.59 28.12 20.13
CA ASP A 5 -4.35 26.96 20.51
C ASP A 5 -5.77 27.10 19.95
N SER A 6 -6.10 26.16 19.07
CA SER A 6 -7.41 25.55 18.86
C SER A 6 -8.58 26.34 19.45
N SER A 7 -9.44 26.90 18.59
CA SER A 7 -10.67 27.64 18.92
C SER A 7 -11.60 26.90 19.89
N CYS A 8 -11.23 26.89 21.16
CA CYS A 8 -12.00 26.42 22.29
C CYS A 8 -13.07 27.48 22.55
N ARG A 9 -14.25 27.29 21.96
CA ARG A 9 -15.44 27.96 22.47
C ARG A 9 -15.65 27.42 23.88
N SER A 10 -15.38 28.26 24.88
CA SER A 10 -15.64 27.92 26.28
C SER A 10 -17.14 27.66 26.43
N VAL A 11 -17.50 26.48 26.89
CA VAL A 11 -18.88 26.18 27.25
C VAL A 11 -19.12 26.76 28.64
N PRO A 12 -20.13 27.63 28.84
CA PRO A 12 -20.51 28.07 30.18
C PRO A 12 -20.95 26.89 31.05
N VAL A 13 -20.59 26.91 32.32
CA VAL A 13 -20.96 25.87 33.33
C VAL A 13 -22.47 25.65 33.38
N GLU A 14 -23.27 26.70 33.17
CA GLU A 14 -24.74 26.64 33.14
C GLU A 14 -25.30 25.71 32.04
N HIS A 15 -24.53 25.49 30.97
CA HIS A 15 -24.90 24.59 29.89
C HIS A 15 -24.56 23.12 30.18
N LEU A 16 -23.87 22.82 31.29
CA LEU A 16 -23.60 21.46 31.78
C LEU A 16 -24.71 20.95 32.71
N ASP A 17 -25.96 21.24 32.39
CA ASP A 17 -27.13 20.74 33.12
C ASP A 17 -27.98 19.81 32.25
N TYR A 18 -28.62 18.83 32.89
CA TYR A 18 -29.51 17.87 32.23
C TYR A 18 -30.65 18.58 31.47
N SER A 19 -31.24 19.61 32.08
CA SER A 19 -32.34 20.39 31.50
C SER A 19 -31.92 21.08 30.19
N PHE A 20 -30.69 21.60 30.18
CA PHE A 20 -30.13 22.29 29.02
C PHE A 20 -29.77 21.32 27.91
N ILE A 21 -29.08 20.21 28.23
CA ILE A 21 -28.73 19.17 27.26
C ILE A 21 -29.97 18.58 26.61
N GLN A 22 -31.04 18.36 27.37
CA GLN A 22 -32.32 17.85 26.86
C GLN A 22 -32.98 18.81 25.87
N SER A 23 -32.87 20.11 26.11
CA SER A 23 -33.48 21.15 25.27
C SER A 23 -32.60 21.53 24.06
N CYS A 24 -31.32 21.18 24.08
CA CYS A 24 -30.36 21.52 23.04
C CYS A 24 -30.51 20.63 21.80
N SER A 25 -30.64 21.24 20.63
CA SER A 25 -30.68 20.55 19.31
C SER A 25 -29.39 20.76 18.51
N ASP A 26 -28.46 21.58 19.02
CA ASP A 26 -27.24 21.94 18.31
C ASP A 26 -26.15 20.87 18.50
N LEU A 27 -25.97 20.03 17.47
CA LEU A 27 -24.98 18.94 17.47
C LEU A 27 -23.56 19.42 17.82
N LYS A 28 -23.09 20.51 17.20
CA LYS A 28 -21.73 21.04 17.45
C LYS A 28 -21.54 21.50 18.90
N HIS A 29 -22.60 21.99 19.53
CA HIS A 29 -22.57 22.45 20.92
C HIS A 29 -22.57 21.26 21.88
N LEU A 30 -23.39 20.24 21.61
CA LEU A 30 -23.39 18.98 22.35
C LEU A 30 -22.05 18.22 22.24
N GLU A 31 -21.45 18.18 21.05
CA GLU A 31 -20.11 17.61 20.86
C GLU A 31 -19.04 18.34 21.69
N GLN A 32 -19.16 19.66 21.81
CA GLN A 32 -18.25 20.48 22.61
C GLN A 32 -18.47 20.25 24.11
N ILE A 33 -19.74 20.20 24.58
CA ILE A 33 -20.10 19.83 25.95
C ILE A 33 -19.50 18.47 26.31
N LEU A 34 -19.69 17.46 25.45
CA LEU A 34 -19.16 16.12 25.69
C LEU A 34 -17.63 16.09 25.72
N ARG A 35 -16.95 16.91 24.91
CA ARG A 35 -15.49 17.08 24.96
C ARG A 35 -15.04 17.69 26.28
N VAL A 36 -15.73 18.72 26.78
CA VAL A 36 -15.44 19.34 28.09
C VAL A 36 -15.65 18.33 29.22
N LEU A 37 -16.78 17.60 29.21
CA LEU A 37 -17.08 16.57 30.22
C LEU A 37 -16.04 15.42 30.22
N ARG A 38 -15.57 14.97 29.06
CA ARG A 38 -14.49 13.96 28.97
C ARG A 38 -13.11 14.51 29.38
N SER A 39 -12.87 15.81 29.18
CA SER A 39 -11.63 16.47 29.61
C SER A 39 -11.51 16.61 31.13
N GLY A 40 -12.63 16.50 31.86
CA GLY A 40 -12.66 16.58 33.32
C GLY A 40 -12.38 17.97 33.88
N GLN A 41 -12.42 19.03 33.07
CA GLN A 41 -12.13 20.40 33.50
C GLN A 41 -13.08 20.90 34.61
N GLU A 42 -14.34 20.48 34.58
CA GLU A 42 -15.37 20.89 35.55
C GLU A 42 -15.70 19.80 36.58
N GLY A 43 -14.99 18.66 36.53
CA GLY A 43 -15.26 17.48 37.34
C GLY A 43 -15.69 16.27 36.52
N PHE A 44 -15.69 15.09 37.15
CA PHE A 44 -16.05 13.82 36.52
C PHE A 44 -17.48 13.43 36.84
N TYR A 45 -18.37 13.57 35.85
CA TYR A 45 -19.80 13.29 35.97
C TYR A 45 -20.23 12.19 34.98
N PRO A 46 -20.11 10.89 35.34
CA PRO A 46 -20.33 9.79 34.40
C PRO A 46 -21.77 9.73 33.87
N HIS A 47 -22.76 10.02 34.72
CA HIS A 47 -24.18 10.02 34.33
C HIS A 47 -24.54 11.16 33.37
N LEU A 48 -23.91 12.33 33.53
CA LEU A 48 -24.11 13.47 32.64
C LEU A 48 -23.44 13.23 31.27
N ILE A 49 -22.26 12.60 31.27
CA ILE A 49 -21.57 12.15 30.04
C ILE A 49 -22.46 11.17 29.29
N GLU A 50 -22.99 10.16 29.97
CA GLU A 50 -23.87 9.15 29.34
C GLU A 50 -25.16 9.78 28.81
N PHE A 51 -25.75 10.74 29.55
CA PHE A 51 -26.92 11.47 29.10
C PHE A 51 -26.64 12.27 27.81
N CYS A 52 -25.50 12.96 27.75
CA CYS A 52 -25.05 13.63 26.53
C CYS A 52 -24.82 12.64 25.38
N GLU A 53 -24.16 11.51 25.63
CA GLU A 53 -23.93 10.46 24.63
C GLU A 53 -25.24 9.94 24.03
N ARG A 54 -26.22 9.60 24.88
CA ARG A 54 -27.55 9.12 24.44
C ARG A 54 -28.33 10.18 23.67
N HIS A 55 -28.19 11.46 24.03
CA HIS A 55 -28.86 12.54 23.32
C HIS A 55 -28.24 12.79 21.94
N ILE A 56 -26.90 12.76 21.84
CA ILE A 56 -26.19 12.82 20.55
C ILE A 56 -26.53 11.60 19.69
N GLU A 57 -26.62 10.40 20.26
CA GLU A 57 -26.98 9.18 19.54
C GLU A 57 -28.38 9.25 18.89
N LYS A 58 -29.35 9.89 19.58
CA LYS A 58 -30.69 10.14 19.03
C LYS A 58 -30.69 11.08 17.83
N LEU A 59 -29.80 12.08 17.83
CA LEU A 59 -29.74 13.09 16.77
C LEU A 59 -28.84 12.64 15.60
N ASP A 60 -27.67 12.09 15.89
CA ASP A 60 -26.72 11.54 14.91
C ASP A 60 -26.01 10.27 15.43
N PRO A 61 -26.49 9.07 15.05
CA PRO A 61 -25.90 7.80 15.47
C PRO A 61 -24.53 7.52 14.86
N LYS A 62 -24.11 8.26 13.82
CA LYS A 62 -22.80 8.08 13.15
C LYS A 62 -21.77 9.14 13.53
N SER A 63 -22.11 10.02 14.46
CA SER A 63 -21.24 11.11 14.90
C SER A 63 -19.88 10.58 15.40
N ARG A 64 -18.80 11.27 15.01
CA ARG A 64 -17.43 10.86 15.36
C ARG A 64 -17.18 10.86 16.86
N VAL A 65 -17.90 11.71 17.60
CA VAL A 65 -17.74 11.90 19.05
C VAL A 65 -18.19 10.68 19.86
N LEU A 66 -19.12 9.89 19.31
CA LEU A 66 -19.57 8.64 19.92
C LEU A 66 -18.63 7.45 19.67
N ARG A 67 -17.59 7.60 18.82
CA ARG A 67 -16.62 6.53 18.60
C ARG A 67 -15.86 6.25 19.90
N LYS A 68 -15.98 5.02 20.38
CA LYS A 68 -15.22 4.51 21.52
C LYS A 68 -14.00 3.78 21.00
N GLU A 69 -12.88 3.91 21.69
CA GLU A 69 -11.68 3.14 21.37
C GLU A 69 -12.00 1.66 21.54
N ASN A 70 -11.94 0.91 20.43
CA ASN A 70 -12.10 -0.54 20.46
C ASN A 70 -10.70 -1.16 20.49
N ARG A 71 -10.43 -1.97 21.51
CA ARG A 71 -9.17 -2.71 21.61
C ARG A 71 -9.16 -3.83 20.56
N ALA A 72 -7.96 -4.27 20.17
CA ALA A 72 -7.84 -5.42 19.30
C ALA A 72 -8.57 -6.63 19.91
N ALA A 73 -9.44 -7.25 19.13
CA ALA A 73 -10.18 -8.43 19.57
C ALA A 73 -9.19 -9.53 19.97
N THR A 74 -9.37 -10.04 21.19
CA THR A 74 -8.58 -11.17 21.72
C THR A 74 -9.44 -12.43 21.67
N ALA A 75 -8.85 -13.62 21.86
CA ALA A 75 -9.59 -14.89 21.85
C ALA A 75 -10.86 -14.90 22.73
N SER A 76 -10.85 -14.17 23.84
CA SER A 76 -11.99 -14.02 24.76
C SER A 76 -13.13 -13.15 24.23
N CYS A 77 -12.93 -12.41 23.14
CA CYS A 77 -13.96 -11.58 22.50
C CYS A 77 -14.86 -12.38 21.56
N PHE A 78 -14.56 -13.65 21.32
CA PHE A 78 -15.28 -14.53 20.41
C PHE A 78 -16.00 -15.63 21.19
N SER A 79 -17.10 -16.14 20.63
CA SER A 79 -17.68 -17.39 21.11
C SER A 79 -16.74 -18.57 20.85
N THR A 80 -16.95 -19.68 21.55
CA THR A 80 -16.14 -20.90 21.38
C THR A 80 -16.23 -21.45 19.96
N GLU A 81 -17.39 -21.34 19.32
CA GLU A 81 -17.62 -21.80 17.95
C GLU A 81 -16.93 -20.91 16.91
N GLU A 82 -17.05 -19.59 17.05
CA GLU A 82 -16.36 -18.64 16.17
C GLU A 82 -14.84 -18.78 16.31
N TRP A 83 -14.35 -18.89 17.54
CA TRP A 83 -12.93 -19.07 17.79
C TRP A 83 -12.41 -20.39 17.19
N ARG A 84 -13.19 -21.47 17.32
CA ARG A 84 -12.87 -22.75 16.67
C ARG A 84 -12.79 -22.57 15.15
N ASN A 85 -13.78 -21.94 14.52
CA ASN A 85 -13.77 -21.71 13.08
C ASN A 85 -12.54 -20.91 12.62
N ILE A 86 -12.25 -19.79 13.31
CA ILE A 86 -11.07 -18.96 13.05
C ILE A 86 -9.79 -19.79 13.16
N SER A 87 -9.68 -20.61 14.20
CA SER A 87 -8.50 -21.44 14.44
C SER A 87 -8.35 -22.55 13.37
N GLU A 88 -9.45 -23.16 12.94
CA GLU A 88 -9.46 -24.19 11.90
C GLU A 88 -9.07 -23.59 10.54
N GLU A 89 -9.65 -22.45 10.17
CA GLU A 89 -9.29 -21.72 8.95
C GLU A 89 -7.81 -21.33 8.92
N LEU A 90 -7.29 -20.81 10.02
CA LEU A 90 -5.86 -20.44 10.11
C LEU A 90 -4.96 -21.66 9.97
N GLN A 91 -5.31 -22.79 10.60
CA GLN A 91 -4.55 -24.03 10.46
C GLN A 91 -4.69 -24.65 9.06
N MET A 92 -5.85 -24.55 8.42
CA MET A 92 -6.03 -24.98 7.03
C MET A 92 -5.16 -24.16 6.09
N TRP A 93 -5.15 -22.83 6.25
CA TRP A 93 -4.28 -21.95 5.50
C TRP A 93 -2.79 -22.29 5.72
N GLU A 94 -2.37 -22.51 6.96
CA GLU A 94 -1.00 -22.91 7.29
C GLU A 94 -0.60 -24.22 6.58
N ARG A 95 -1.49 -25.23 6.61
CA ARG A 95 -1.23 -26.52 5.93
C ARG A 95 -1.10 -26.31 4.42
N ASN A 96 -1.99 -25.53 3.82
CA ASN A 96 -1.98 -25.25 2.38
C ASN A 96 -0.69 -24.52 1.96
N ILE A 97 -0.26 -23.51 2.71
CA ILE A 97 0.99 -22.80 2.41
C ILE A 97 2.19 -23.73 2.54
N ARG A 98 2.23 -24.60 3.55
CA ARG A 98 3.32 -25.58 3.70
C ARG A 98 3.34 -26.59 2.55
N THR A 99 2.18 -27.03 2.06
CA THR A 99 2.12 -27.92 0.89
C THR A 99 2.58 -27.22 -0.37
N ASP A 100 2.11 -26.01 -0.62
CA ASP A 100 2.48 -25.20 -1.79
C ASP A 100 3.99 -24.89 -1.79
N GLU A 101 4.55 -24.55 -0.61
CA GLU A 101 5.99 -24.32 -0.45
C GLU A 101 6.80 -25.59 -0.71
N ALA A 102 6.33 -26.76 -0.23
CA ALA A 102 6.99 -28.03 -0.48
C ALA A 102 6.94 -28.43 -1.96
N GLU A 103 5.83 -28.16 -2.65
CA GLU A 103 5.71 -28.34 -4.10
C GLU A 103 6.68 -27.44 -4.86
N LEU A 104 6.73 -26.15 -4.51
CA LEU A 104 7.63 -25.19 -5.14
C LEU A 104 9.11 -25.55 -4.95
N LYS A 105 9.49 -26.06 -3.76
CA LYS A 105 10.85 -26.55 -3.50
C LYS A 105 11.19 -27.82 -4.30
N ARG A 106 10.22 -28.69 -4.56
CA ARG A 106 10.41 -29.89 -5.39
C ARG A 106 10.50 -29.56 -6.86
N SER A 107 9.75 -28.55 -7.33
CA SER A 107 9.89 -28.01 -8.68
C SER A 107 11.15 -27.14 -8.76
N ALA A 108 12.32 -27.78 -8.71
CA ALA A 108 13.60 -27.09 -8.85
C ALA A 108 13.64 -26.31 -10.18
N ILE A 109 13.82 -25.00 -10.08
CA ILE A 109 13.76 -23.98 -11.13
C ILE A 109 14.90 -24.08 -12.17
N PHE A 110 15.79 -25.08 -12.11
CA PHE A 110 16.95 -25.15 -12.99
C PHE A 110 16.76 -26.14 -14.13
N SER A 111 15.98 -25.74 -15.14
CA SER A 111 15.97 -26.39 -16.46
C SER A 111 16.39 -25.48 -17.61
N ASP A 112 16.47 -24.15 -17.44
CA ASP A 112 16.90 -23.29 -18.55
C ASP A 112 17.75 -22.11 -18.06
N VAL A 113 19.06 -22.36 -17.99
CA VAL A 113 20.09 -21.36 -17.68
C VAL A 113 20.19 -20.28 -18.78
N GLY A 114 19.45 -20.43 -19.90
CA GLY A 114 19.50 -19.54 -21.06
C GLY A 114 18.59 -18.32 -21.03
N ASN A 115 17.57 -18.26 -20.15
CA ASN A 115 16.53 -17.22 -20.17
C ASN A 115 16.57 -16.22 -19.01
N VAL A 116 17.58 -16.27 -18.14
CA VAL A 116 17.70 -15.34 -17.00
C VAL A 116 18.72 -14.25 -17.34
N PRO A 117 18.38 -12.95 -17.20
CA PRO A 117 19.35 -11.88 -17.41
C PRO A 117 20.53 -12.06 -16.45
N PRO A 118 21.77 -11.69 -16.86
CA PRO A 118 22.95 -11.88 -16.03
C PRO A 118 22.76 -11.30 -14.64
N VAL A 119 23.04 -12.10 -13.61
CA VAL A 119 22.99 -11.68 -12.21
C VAL A 119 23.92 -10.47 -12.06
N ARG A 120 23.34 -9.29 -11.83
CA ARG A 120 24.04 -7.99 -11.85
C ARG A 120 25.15 -7.83 -10.81
N SER A 121 25.40 -8.82 -9.97
CA SER A 121 26.47 -8.78 -8.97
C SER A 121 26.90 -10.16 -8.50
N SER A 122 27.19 -11.10 -9.40
CA SER A 122 28.10 -12.20 -9.05
C SER A 122 29.53 -11.69 -9.22
N ASN A 123 30.11 -11.12 -8.16
CA ASN A 123 31.55 -10.88 -8.11
C ASN A 123 32.24 -12.23 -8.06
N GLY A 124 32.46 -12.81 -9.25
CA GLY A 124 33.40 -13.89 -9.42
C GLY A 124 34.76 -13.43 -8.93
N LEU A 125 35.34 -14.18 -8.02
CA LEU A 125 36.78 -14.18 -7.77
C LEU A 125 37.47 -14.66 -9.07
N VAL A 126 37.58 -13.76 -10.06
CA VAL A 126 38.36 -14.01 -11.26
C VAL A 126 39.81 -13.83 -10.86
N GLN A 127 40.54 -14.95 -10.80
CA GLN A 127 41.99 -14.94 -10.72
C GLN A 127 42.54 -14.12 -11.90
N ARG A 128 43.33 -13.12 -11.52
CA ARG A 128 43.85 -12.09 -12.40
C ARG A 128 45.09 -12.63 -13.12
N SER A 129 44.94 -13.04 -14.38
CA SER A 129 46.07 -13.13 -15.30
C SER A 129 46.42 -11.72 -15.80
N SER A 130 47.70 -11.40 -15.70
CA SER A 130 48.30 -10.11 -16.01
C SER A 130 48.33 -9.82 -17.52
N SER A 131 47.82 -8.66 -17.95
CA SER A 131 48.31 -7.98 -19.15
C SER A 131 47.87 -6.52 -19.23
N ALA A 132 48.88 -5.67 -19.44
CA ALA A 132 48.90 -4.39 -20.16
C ALA A 132 48.06 -3.19 -19.68
N THR A 133 48.81 -2.13 -19.36
CA THR A 133 48.44 -0.77 -18.99
C THR A 133 47.71 -0.02 -20.11
N VAL A 134 46.49 0.47 -19.83
CA VAL A 134 45.91 1.64 -20.50
C VAL A 134 45.40 2.60 -19.42
N LYS A 135 46.06 3.76 -19.29
CA LYS A 135 45.67 4.82 -18.35
C LYS A 135 44.49 5.60 -18.93
N THR A 136 43.27 5.13 -18.70
CA THR A 136 42.09 6.02 -18.70
C THR A 136 41.93 6.56 -17.29
N VAL A 137 41.94 7.87 -17.12
CA VAL A 137 41.66 8.54 -15.84
C VAL A 137 40.29 8.06 -15.37
N ARG A 138 40.29 7.13 -14.40
CA ARG A 138 39.08 6.74 -13.69
C ARG A 138 38.79 7.86 -12.71
N GLU A 139 37.78 8.68 -13.01
CA GLU A 139 37.08 9.39 -11.94
C GLU A 139 36.66 8.31 -10.93
N SER A 140 37.17 8.41 -9.71
CA SER A 140 37.03 7.36 -8.70
C SER A 140 35.55 7.03 -8.50
N CYS A 141 35.21 5.73 -8.38
CA CYS A 141 33.90 5.24 -7.95
C CYS A 141 33.60 5.54 -6.47
N GLY A 142 33.93 6.75 -6.00
CA GLY A 142 33.45 7.28 -4.73
C GLY A 142 32.05 7.86 -4.91
N PRO A 143 31.21 7.90 -3.87
CA PRO A 143 29.94 8.60 -3.93
C PRO A 143 30.20 10.07 -4.32
N ARG A 144 29.58 10.53 -5.42
CA ARG A 144 29.63 11.93 -5.86
C ARG A 144 29.10 12.84 -4.75
N SER A 145 29.72 13.98 -4.54
CA SER A 145 29.27 14.92 -3.51
C SER A 145 27.94 15.55 -3.94
N TYR A 146 27.08 15.94 -2.99
CA TYR A 146 25.81 16.60 -3.31
C TYR A 146 26.02 17.88 -4.13
N ARG A 147 27.15 18.57 -3.94
CA ARG A 147 27.53 19.78 -4.68
C ARG A 147 27.85 19.52 -6.16
N ASP A 148 28.10 18.28 -6.54
CA ASP A 148 28.29 17.91 -7.95
C ASP A 148 26.95 17.81 -8.70
N TRP A 149 25.83 17.65 -7.97
CA TRP A 149 24.48 17.69 -8.55
C TRP A 149 24.05 19.12 -8.89
N ASP A 150 24.48 20.12 -8.12
CA ASP A 150 24.22 21.55 -8.44
C ASP A 150 24.88 22.02 -9.75
N ARG A 151 25.90 21.28 -10.22
CA ARG A 151 26.57 21.55 -11.51
C ARG A 151 25.84 20.95 -12.71
N PHE A 152 24.88 20.06 -12.45
CA PHE A 152 24.13 19.39 -13.50
C PHE A 152 22.97 20.26 -13.97
N ASP A 153 23.14 20.88 -15.13
CA ASP A 153 22.08 21.64 -15.79
C ASP A 153 21.06 20.67 -16.41
N VAL A 154 20.00 20.40 -15.65
CA VAL A 154 18.90 19.51 -16.05
C VAL A 154 18.27 20.00 -17.36
N GLU A 155 18.11 21.31 -17.53
CA GLU A 155 17.41 21.91 -18.67
C GLU A 155 18.22 21.77 -19.96
N ALA A 156 19.54 21.97 -19.86
CA ALA A 156 20.45 21.76 -20.99
C ALA A 156 20.49 20.31 -21.46
N GLU A 157 20.48 19.33 -20.55
CA GLU A 157 20.47 17.92 -20.93
C GLU A 157 19.11 17.43 -21.43
N VAL A 158 17.99 17.89 -20.86
CA VAL A 158 16.64 17.62 -21.42
C VAL A 158 16.54 18.17 -22.85
N SER A 159 17.05 19.37 -23.08
CA SER A 159 17.11 19.96 -24.42
C SER A 159 17.98 19.15 -25.39
N LYS A 160 19.07 18.55 -24.91
CA LYS A 160 19.99 17.73 -25.72
C LYS A 160 19.39 16.36 -26.07
N ILE A 161 18.62 15.78 -25.16
CA ILE A 161 17.83 14.57 -25.40
C ILE A 161 16.77 14.86 -26.46
N HIS A 162 16.02 15.95 -26.31
CA HIS A 162 14.96 16.33 -27.26
C HIS A 162 15.50 16.63 -28.66
N LYS A 163 16.63 17.35 -28.77
CA LYS A 163 17.32 17.63 -30.04
C LYS A 163 17.96 16.37 -30.68
N SER A 164 18.38 15.40 -29.88
CA SER A 164 18.94 14.13 -30.39
C SER A 164 17.86 13.23 -31.00
N HIS A 165 16.61 13.33 -30.54
CA HIS A 165 15.48 12.61 -31.13
C HIS A 165 15.06 13.14 -32.50
N THR A 166 15.39 14.38 -32.87
CA THR A 166 14.93 14.98 -34.15
C THR A 166 15.92 14.83 -35.31
N ASN A 167 17.20 14.47 -35.08
CA ASN A 167 18.23 14.54 -36.12
C ASN A 167 19.10 13.29 -36.29
N THR A 168 18.68 12.14 -35.76
CA THR A 168 19.32 10.87 -36.09
C THR A 168 18.25 9.79 -36.20
N LEU A 169 18.17 9.14 -37.37
CA LEU A 169 17.68 7.77 -37.46
C LEU A 169 18.50 6.93 -36.47
N ARG A 170 18.02 6.83 -35.23
CA ARG A 170 18.49 5.87 -34.25
C ARG A 170 17.41 4.80 -34.15
N PRO A 171 17.80 3.52 -34.06
CA PRO A 171 16.86 2.44 -33.81
C PRO A 171 16.07 2.82 -32.57
N ASP A 172 14.80 2.45 -32.54
CA ASP A 172 13.94 2.62 -31.38
C ASP A 172 14.74 2.36 -30.09
N PRO A 173 14.57 3.17 -29.02
CA PRO A 173 15.03 2.73 -27.71
C PRO A 173 14.58 1.27 -27.59
N PRO A 174 15.42 0.30 -27.14
CA PRO A 174 14.95 -1.05 -26.98
C PRO A 174 13.70 -0.88 -26.15
N SER A 175 12.58 -1.08 -26.83
CA SER A 175 11.30 -1.01 -26.20
C SER A 175 11.54 -1.94 -25.04
N VAL A 176 11.28 -1.48 -23.83
CA VAL A 176 10.92 -2.45 -22.82
C VAL A 176 9.59 -3.01 -23.34
N GLN A 177 9.61 -3.77 -24.46
CA GLN A 177 9.42 -5.19 -24.42
C GLN A 177 9.88 -5.61 -23.04
N GLN A 178 8.96 -5.44 -22.09
CA GLN A 178 8.50 -6.57 -21.33
C GLN A 178 8.50 -7.69 -22.34
N THR A 179 9.64 -8.36 -22.48
CA THR A 179 9.82 -9.52 -23.31
C THR A 179 8.91 -10.51 -22.64
N VAL A 180 7.64 -10.46 -23.00
CA VAL A 180 6.66 -11.55 -22.94
C VAL A 180 7.08 -12.59 -23.98
N SER A 181 8.37 -12.91 -23.96
CA SER A 181 9.08 -13.86 -24.79
C SER A 181 9.76 -14.73 -23.73
N SER A 182 9.13 -15.77 -23.19
CA SER A 182 8.30 -16.73 -23.90
C SER A 182 7.34 -17.39 -22.91
N SER A 183 6.07 -17.61 -23.30
CA SER A 183 5.14 -18.44 -22.50
C SER A 183 5.64 -19.88 -22.33
N SER A 184 6.65 -20.28 -23.10
CA SER A 184 7.33 -21.58 -23.02
C SER A 184 8.30 -21.72 -21.84
N ALA A 185 8.73 -20.63 -21.19
CA ALA A 185 9.68 -20.68 -20.06
C ALA A 185 9.00 -20.60 -18.69
N LEU A 186 7.67 -20.41 -18.63
CA LEU A 186 6.92 -20.30 -17.37
C LEU A 186 6.50 -21.68 -16.87
N THR A 187 6.72 -21.91 -15.57
CA THR A 187 6.18 -23.07 -14.85
C THR A 187 4.65 -23.06 -14.84
N ALA A 188 4.02 -24.21 -14.61
CA ALA A 188 2.57 -24.32 -14.54
C ALA A 188 1.96 -23.39 -13.45
N GLN A 189 2.67 -23.21 -12.33
CA GLN A 189 2.25 -22.30 -11.26
C GLN A 189 2.34 -20.83 -11.70
N GLU A 190 3.40 -20.41 -12.39
CA GLU A 190 3.51 -19.04 -12.92
C GLU A 190 2.46 -18.74 -13.99
N LYS A 191 2.12 -19.75 -14.81
CA LYS A 191 1.00 -19.65 -15.76
C LYS A 191 -0.32 -19.43 -15.06
N ASP A 192 -0.60 -20.14 -13.96
CA ASP A 192 -1.82 -19.96 -13.16
C ASP A 192 -1.88 -18.57 -12.52
N VAL A 193 -0.78 -18.10 -11.90
CA VAL A 193 -0.71 -16.75 -11.32
C VAL A 193 -1.00 -15.68 -12.37
N LEU A 194 -0.41 -15.81 -13.57
CA LEU A 194 -0.59 -14.85 -14.62
C LEU A 194 -2.01 -14.92 -15.22
N ALA A 195 -2.61 -16.11 -15.32
CA ALA A 195 -4.01 -16.28 -15.71
C ALA A 195 -4.98 -15.61 -14.72
N ARG A 196 -4.76 -15.79 -13.40
CA ARG A 196 -5.55 -15.11 -12.36
C ARG A 196 -5.45 -13.60 -12.49
N ARG A 197 -4.25 -13.08 -12.69
CA ARG A 197 -4.01 -11.64 -12.87
C ARG A 197 -4.75 -11.08 -14.08
N GLU A 198 -4.68 -11.75 -15.23
CA GLU A 198 -5.39 -11.30 -16.44
C GLU A 198 -6.91 -11.36 -16.24
N LYS A 199 -7.43 -12.41 -15.58
CA LYS A 199 -8.85 -12.49 -15.20
C LYS A 199 -9.26 -11.31 -14.31
N ASP A 200 -8.45 -10.96 -13.32
CA ASP A 200 -8.76 -9.86 -12.40
C ASP A 200 -8.74 -8.49 -13.09
N LYS A 201 -7.82 -8.29 -14.05
CA LYS A 201 -7.82 -7.11 -14.93
C LYS A 201 -9.06 -7.06 -15.82
N GLY A 202 -9.46 -8.18 -16.42
CA GLY A 202 -10.70 -8.28 -17.18
C GLY A 202 -11.93 -7.94 -16.33
N ASN A 203 -11.97 -8.44 -15.09
CA ASN A 203 -13.03 -8.12 -14.13
C ASN A 203 -13.04 -6.61 -13.78
N GLU A 204 -11.87 -5.98 -13.70
CA GLU A 204 -11.75 -4.55 -13.45
C GLU A 204 -12.21 -3.71 -14.65
N ALA A 205 -11.77 -4.02 -15.86
CA ALA A 205 -12.23 -3.38 -17.09
C ALA A 205 -13.75 -3.52 -17.26
N PHE A 206 -14.30 -4.70 -16.95
CA PHE A 206 -15.74 -4.93 -16.98
C PHE A 206 -16.50 -4.06 -15.97
N ARG A 207 -15.98 -3.89 -14.75
CA ARG A 207 -16.57 -3.01 -13.73
C ARG A 207 -16.50 -1.52 -14.12
N SER A 208 -15.48 -1.12 -14.87
CA SER A 208 -15.29 0.25 -15.36
C SER A 208 -16.13 0.57 -16.61
N GLY A 209 -16.74 -0.43 -17.25
CA GLY A 209 -17.56 -0.27 -18.46
C GLY A 209 -16.81 -0.46 -19.78
N ASP A 210 -15.52 -0.81 -19.74
CA ASP A 210 -14.68 -1.02 -20.92
C ASP A 210 -14.75 -2.49 -21.35
N TYR A 211 -15.83 -2.85 -22.04
CA TYR A 211 -16.13 -4.25 -22.40
C TYR A 211 -15.19 -4.84 -23.45
N GLU A 212 -14.70 -4.04 -24.40
CA GLU A 212 -13.78 -4.51 -25.45
C GLU A 212 -12.45 -4.97 -24.84
N GLU A 213 -11.93 -4.19 -23.90
CA GLU A 213 -10.70 -4.50 -23.17
C GLU A 213 -10.89 -5.69 -22.22
N ALA A 214 -12.07 -5.82 -21.59
CA ALA A 214 -12.40 -6.99 -20.78
C ALA A 214 -12.37 -8.30 -21.61
N VAL A 215 -12.94 -8.28 -22.83
CA VAL A 215 -12.91 -9.43 -23.76
C VAL A 215 -11.48 -9.74 -24.19
N ALA A 216 -10.65 -8.72 -24.44
CA ALA A 216 -9.23 -8.92 -24.74
C ALA A 216 -8.52 -9.64 -23.59
N TYR A 217 -8.69 -9.19 -22.34
CA TYR A 217 -8.06 -9.84 -21.18
C TYR A 217 -8.51 -11.29 -20.96
N TYR A 218 -9.80 -11.59 -21.14
CA TYR A 218 -10.30 -12.96 -21.01
C TYR A 218 -9.83 -13.87 -22.16
N SER A 219 -9.83 -13.38 -23.40
CA SER A 219 -9.46 -14.18 -24.58
C SER A 219 -7.95 -14.42 -24.69
N SER A 220 -7.12 -13.51 -24.20
CA SER A 220 -5.67 -13.56 -24.37
C SER A 220 -4.98 -14.71 -23.61
N ARG A 221 -5.61 -15.27 -22.57
CA ARG A 221 -4.93 -16.24 -21.68
C ARG A 221 -5.74 -17.45 -21.25
N CYS A 222 -7.02 -17.55 -21.59
CA CYS A 222 -7.81 -18.76 -21.36
C CYS A 222 -7.55 -19.90 -22.37
N ILE A 223 -6.72 -19.71 -23.41
CA ILE A 223 -6.54 -20.69 -24.52
C ILE A 223 -5.15 -21.39 -24.53
N GLN A 224 -4.31 -21.31 -23.49
CA GLN A 224 -3.00 -22.02 -23.50
C GLN A 224 -2.65 -22.73 -22.20
#